data_AF-A0A6S6WSR6-F1
#
_entry.id   AF-A0A6S6WSR6-F1
#
_cell.length_a   1.000
_cell.length_b   1.000
_cell.length_c   1.000
_cell.angle_alpha   90.00
_cell.angle_beta   90.00
_cell.angle_gamma   90.00
#
_symmetry.space_group_name_H-M   'P 1'
#
loop_
_entity.id
_entity.type
_entity.pdbx_description
1 polymer ?
#
loop_
_entity_poly.entity_id
_entity_poly.type
_entity_poly.pdbx_seq_one_letter_code
_entity_poly.pdbx_strand_id
1 'polypeptide(L)'
;MTKQNGQAIIESIAVIMLLAVLLTLIKDVIEPTNSAQQRRIDNSRALMMQVLPEDALAQSDDYAFAERAKVVLAPLKLLSELDLSHDNLRILSESDNYVAMAQIQDAWQPAHTEDLDQRPANLTPFAQLDKLGIANLQRLVSWLHFSEEFAPDELRWGWSNNEATPTAVLCRQSNSC
;
A
#
# COMPACT_ATOMS: atom_id res chain seq x y z
N MET A 1 66.97 4.97 -30.67
CA MET A 1 66.23 5.21 -29.41
C MET A 1 65.13 6.28 -29.51
N THR A 2 64.90 6.93 -30.66
CA THR A 2 63.93 8.04 -30.81
C THR A 2 62.53 7.62 -31.31
N LYS A 3 62.37 6.42 -31.89
CA LYS A 3 61.07 5.94 -32.41
C LYS A 3 60.04 5.66 -31.32
N GLN A 4 60.46 5.19 -30.15
CA GLN A 4 59.56 4.84 -29.04
C GLN A 4 58.90 6.08 -28.41
N ASN A 5 59.61 7.21 -28.35
CA ASN A 5 59.08 8.44 -27.78
C ASN A 5 57.97 9.07 -28.64
N GLY A 6 58.06 8.97 -29.97
CA GLY A 6 57.01 9.46 -30.88
C GLY A 6 55.73 8.62 -30.85
N GLN A 7 55.87 7.29 -30.69
CA GLN A 7 54.73 6.39 -30.55
C GLN A 7 53.95 6.66 -29.26
N ALA A 8 54.64 6.86 -28.14
CA ALA A 8 54.00 7.16 -26.85
C ALA A 8 53.20 8.47 -26.88
N ILE A 9 53.67 9.49 -27.61
CA ILE A 9 52.95 10.77 -27.77
C ILE A 9 51.65 10.56 -28.58
N ILE A 10 51.72 9.81 -29.70
CA ILE A 10 50.54 9.55 -30.53
C ILE A 10 49.50 8.73 -29.75
N GLU A 11 49.94 7.71 -29.02
CA GLU A 11 49.06 6.89 -28.17
C GLU A 11 48.41 7.73 -27.07
N SER A 12 49.18 8.62 -26.43
CA SER A 12 48.65 9.55 -25.42
C SER A 12 47.60 10.50 -26.00
N ILE A 13 47.82 11.04 -27.20
CA ILE A 13 46.84 11.90 -27.89
C ILE A 13 45.57 11.10 -28.24
N ALA A 14 45.72 9.87 -28.72
CA ALA A 14 44.58 9.00 -29.03
C ALA A 14 43.74 8.68 -27.79
N VAL A 15 44.40 8.37 -26.66
CA VAL A 15 43.72 8.14 -25.38
C VAL A 15 43.01 9.39 -24.87
N ILE A 16 43.65 10.56 -24.97
CA ILE A 16 43.02 11.84 -24.57
C ILE A 16 41.81 12.15 -25.45
N MET A 17 41.90 11.91 -26.77
CA MET A 17 40.77 12.11 -27.69
C MET A 17 39.61 11.17 -27.35
N LEU A 18 39.90 9.88 -27.10
CA LEU A 18 38.90 8.92 -26.68
C LEU A 18 38.22 9.36 -25.37
N LEU A 19 39.01 9.80 -24.39
CA LEU A 19 38.50 10.28 -23.11
C LEU A 19 37.62 11.52 -23.30
N ALA A 20 38.02 12.47 -24.14
CA ALA A 20 37.24 13.66 -24.45
C ALA A 20 35.89 13.29 -25.07
N VAL A 21 35.88 12.37 -26.05
CA VAL A 21 34.63 11.87 -26.66
C VAL A 21 33.75 11.19 -25.61
N LEU A 22 34.33 10.36 -24.75
CA LEU A 22 33.60 9.64 -23.71
C LEU A 22 32.98 10.61 -22.70
N LEU A 23 33.72 11.64 -22.28
CA LEU A 23 33.21 12.70 -21.40
C LEU A 23 32.08 13.50 -22.05
N THR A 24 32.18 13.84 -23.35
CA THR A 24 31.09 14.51 -24.06
C THR A 24 29.86 13.61 -24.17
N LEU A 25 30.03 12.33 -24.44
CA LEU A 25 28.92 11.38 -24.53
C LEU A 25 28.24 11.18 -23.16
N ILE A 26 29.02 11.12 -22.08
CA ILE A 26 28.47 11.07 -20.72
C ILE A 26 27.62 12.31 -20.45
N LYS A 27 28.17 13.50 -20.72
CA LYS A 27 27.54 14.78 -20.39
C LYS A 27 26.29 15.06 -21.24
N ASP A 28 26.39 14.86 -22.55
CA ASP A 28 25.37 15.35 -23.48
C ASP A 28 24.30 14.28 -23.78
N VAL A 29 24.58 13.01 -23.50
CA VAL A 29 23.66 11.90 -23.80
C VAL A 29 23.28 11.11 -22.55
N ILE A 30 24.26 10.55 -21.83
CA ILE A 30 23.96 9.60 -20.74
C ILE A 30 23.30 10.29 -19.55
N GLU A 31 23.89 11.37 -19.05
CA GLU A 31 23.38 12.11 -17.89
C GLU A 31 21.96 12.68 -18.10
N PRO A 32 21.65 13.37 -19.22
CA PRO A 32 20.30 13.88 -19.43
C PRO A 32 19.29 12.75 -19.66
N THR A 33 19.66 11.68 -20.38
CA THR A 33 18.76 10.53 -20.58
C THR A 33 18.46 9.83 -19.27
N ASN A 34 19.48 9.58 -18.45
CA ASN A 34 19.31 8.93 -17.16
C ASN A 34 18.47 9.77 -16.21
N SER A 35 18.74 11.09 -16.13
CA SER A 35 17.94 11.99 -15.29
C SER A 35 16.49 12.10 -15.76
N ALA A 36 16.23 12.03 -17.07
CA ALA A 36 14.87 12.01 -17.60
C ALA A 36 14.14 10.72 -17.25
N GLN A 37 14.79 9.56 -17.40
CA GLN A 37 14.20 8.28 -17.01
C GLN A 37 13.96 8.18 -15.50
N GLN A 38 14.90 8.65 -14.69
CA GLN A 38 14.75 8.71 -13.25
C GLN A 38 13.55 9.56 -12.85
N ARG A 39 13.41 10.76 -13.46
CA ARG A 39 12.23 11.62 -13.26
C ARG A 39 10.93 10.93 -13.62
N ARG A 40 10.86 10.18 -14.73
CA ARG A 40 9.66 9.42 -15.12
C ARG A 40 9.31 8.34 -14.07
N ILE A 41 10.32 7.63 -13.55
CA ILE A 41 10.15 6.62 -12.49
C ILE A 41 9.63 7.26 -11.21
N ASP A 42 10.22 8.38 -10.80
CA ASP A 42 9.83 9.08 -9.57
C ASP A 42 8.43 9.66 -9.68
N ASN A 43 8.05 10.20 -10.84
CA ASN A 43 6.68 10.65 -11.12
C ASN A 43 5.67 9.49 -11.05
N SER A 44 5.97 8.35 -11.69
CA SER A 44 5.12 7.15 -11.60
C SER A 44 4.95 6.69 -10.16
N ARG A 45 6.03 6.67 -9.37
CA ARG A 45 5.98 6.29 -7.95
C ARG A 45 5.17 7.27 -7.11
N ALA A 46 5.36 8.57 -7.33
CA ALA A 46 4.63 9.61 -6.61
C ALA A 46 3.12 9.50 -6.86
N LEU A 47 2.71 9.20 -8.10
CA LEU A 47 1.32 8.97 -8.47
C LEU A 47 0.75 7.68 -7.83
N MET A 48 1.49 6.58 -7.90
CA MET A 48 1.05 5.28 -7.40
C MET A 48 0.93 5.24 -5.86
N MET A 49 1.83 5.93 -5.15
CA MET A 49 1.91 5.91 -3.68
C MET A 49 0.98 6.91 -2.99
N GLN A 50 0.11 7.61 -3.73
CA GLN A 50 -0.89 8.46 -3.10
C GLN A 50 -1.88 7.62 -2.30
N VAL A 51 -2.24 8.13 -1.12
CA VAL A 51 -3.24 7.50 -0.23
C VAL A 51 -4.63 7.56 -0.85
N LEU A 52 -4.92 8.64 -1.58
CA LEU A 52 -6.19 8.81 -2.28
C LEU A 52 -6.05 8.32 -3.72
N PRO A 53 -7.00 7.52 -4.22
CA PRO A 53 -6.96 7.01 -5.57
C PRO A 53 -7.15 8.15 -6.57
N GLU A 54 -6.23 8.28 -7.50
CA GLU A 54 -6.33 9.21 -8.63
C GLU A 54 -6.95 8.51 -9.84
N ASP A 55 -7.84 9.19 -10.58
CA ASP A 55 -8.57 8.63 -11.74
C ASP A 55 -7.63 8.17 -12.88
N ALA A 56 -6.37 8.60 -12.86
CA ALA A 56 -5.33 8.18 -13.79
C ALA A 56 -4.92 6.71 -13.63
N LEU A 57 -5.29 6.06 -12.51
CA LEU A 57 -4.94 4.67 -12.22
C LEU A 57 -6.09 3.72 -12.55
N ALA A 58 -5.87 2.79 -13.47
CA ALA A 58 -6.83 1.74 -13.76
C ALA A 58 -6.91 0.77 -12.57
N GLN A 59 -8.13 0.43 -12.16
CA GLN A 59 -8.41 -0.57 -11.13
C GLN A 59 -8.66 -1.91 -11.77
N SER A 60 -8.12 -2.96 -11.16
CA SER A 60 -8.31 -4.32 -11.62
C SER A 60 -8.22 -5.30 -10.45
N ASP A 61 -8.75 -6.49 -10.69
CA ASP A 61 -8.65 -7.69 -9.88
C ASP A 61 -8.07 -8.86 -10.71
N ASP A 62 -7.57 -8.57 -11.92
CA ASP A 62 -7.05 -9.54 -12.87
C ASP A 62 -5.61 -9.96 -12.50
N TYR A 63 -5.51 -10.64 -11.36
CA TYR A 63 -4.27 -11.26 -10.92
C TYR A 63 -4.55 -12.55 -10.14
N ALA A 64 -3.62 -13.49 -10.26
CA ALA A 64 -3.81 -14.87 -9.83
C ALA A 64 -4.09 -15.06 -8.33
N PHE A 65 -3.81 -14.07 -7.49
CA PHE A 65 -4.18 -14.12 -6.07
C PHE A 65 -5.62 -13.68 -5.85
N ALA A 66 -6.11 -12.59 -6.45
CA ALA A 66 -7.52 -12.18 -6.32
C ALA A 66 -8.46 -13.28 -6.81
N GLU A 67 -8.17 -13.90 -7.95
CA GLU A 67 -8.99 -14.99 -8.50
C GLU A 67 -9.11 -16.17 -7.51
N ARG A 68 -8.01 -16.58 -6.88
CA ARG A 68 -8.01 -17.68 -5.90
C ARG A 68 -8.63 -17.27 -4.57
N ALA A 69 -8.34 -16.05 -4.11
CA ALA A 69 -8.83 -15.52 -2.85
C ALA A 69 -10.36 -15.45 -2.87
N LYS A 70 -10.98 -15.07 -3.99
CA LYS A 70 -12.45 -15.08 -4.15
C LYS A 70 -13.07 -16.43 -3.80
N VAL A 71 -12.48 -17.54 -4.28
CA VAL A 71 -12.99 -18.89 -4.02
C VAL A 71 -12.80 -19.29 -2.55
N VAL A 72 -11.62 -19.02 -1.99
CA VAL A 72 -11.28 -19.40 -0.60
C VAL A 72 -12.06 -18.57 0.42
N LEU A 73 -12.28 -17.29 0.14
CA LEU A 73 -12.93 -16.36 1.06
C LEU A 73 -14.45 -16.36 0.94
N ALA A 74 -15.04 -16.90 -0.14
CA ALA A 74 -16.48 -16.95 -0.31
C ALA A 74 -17.25 -17.56 0.89
N PRO A 75 -16.81 -18.70 1.50
CA PRO A 75 -17.46 -19.22 2.69
C PRO A 75 -17.33 -18.30 3.91
N LEU A 76 -16.20 -17.60 4.04
CA LEU A 76 -15.97 -16.65 5.13
C LEU A 76 -16.86 -15.41 4.96
N LYS A 77 -17.09 -14.93 3.73
CA LYS A 77 -18.06 -13.86 3.42
C LYS A 77 -19.51 -14.25 3.76
N LEU A 78 -19.84 -15.54 3.80
CA LEU A 78 -21.17 -16.01 4.21
C LEU A 78 -21.34 -16.02 5.74
N LEU A 79 -20.26 -16.30 6.48
CA LEU A 79 -20.26 -16.42 7.93
C LEU A 79 -19.95 -15.11 8.65
N SER A 80 -19.30 -14.18 7.95
CA SER A 80 -18.88 -12.88 8.46
C SER A 80 -19.12 -11.82 7.40
N GLU A 81 -19.39 -10.58 7.82
CA GLU A 81 -19.41 -9.41 6.92
C GLU A 81 -17.99 -8.98 6.54
N LEU A 82 -17.08 -9.94 6.38
CA LEU A 82 -15.70 -9.70 6.00
C LEU A 82 -15.65 -9.30 4.53
N ASP A 83 -15.57 -8.01 4.27
CA ASP A 83 -15.27 -7.53 2.93
C ASP A 83 -13.77 -7.30 2.74
N LEU A 84 -13.13 -8.29 2.13
CA LEU A 84 -11.79 -8.14 1.56
C LEU A 84 -11.96 -7.67 0.12
N SER A 85 -11.59 -6.41 -0.16
CA SER A 85 -11.62 -5.89 -1.53
C SER A 85 -10.63 -6.67 -2.40
N HIS A 86 -11.12 -7.16 -3.54
CA HIS A 86 -10.33 -7.89 -4.53
C HIS A 86 -9.87 -6.98 -5.66
N ASP A 87 -10.46 -5.78 -5.77
CA ASP A 87 -10.20 -4.79 -6.81
C ASP A 87 -9.10 -3.83 -6.36
N ASN A 88 -7.97 -4.39 -5.92
CA ASN A 88 -6.88 -3.65 -5.29
C ASN A 88 -5.61 -3.56 -6.15
N LEU A 89 -5.63 -4.07 -7.38
CA LEU A 89 -4.56 -3.85 -8.34
C LEU A 89 -4.76 -2.48 -8.99
N ARG A 90 -3.78 -1.61 -8.79
CA ARG A 90 -3.66 -0.31 -9.46
C ARG A 90 -2.65 -0.44 -10.58
N ILE A 91 -3.03 -0.02 -11.79
CA ILE A 91 -2.20 -0.08 -12.98
C ILE A 91 -2.05 1.33 -13.55
N LEU A 92 -0.80 1.75 -13.71
CA LEU A 92 -0.41 2.96 -14.43
C LEU A 92 0.12 2.55 -15.79
N SER A 93 -0.53 3.02 -16.86
CA SER A 93 -0.07 2.81 -18.23
C SER A 93 1.15 3.67 -18.55
N GLU A 94 1.99 3.20 -19.47
CA GLU A 94 3.13 3.98 -19.97
C GLU A 94 2.65 5.24 -20.71
N SER A 95 3.36 6.34 -20.49
CA SER A 95 3.21 7.58 -21.27
C SER A 95 4.55 8.33 -21.35
N ASP A 96 4.58 9.48 -22.02
CA ASP A 96 5.77 10.32 -22.11
C ASP A 96 6.35 10.68 -20.72
N ASN A 97 5.49 10.91 -19.73
CA ASN A 97 5.88 11.34 -18.39
C ASN A 97 5.95 10.21 -17.37
N TYR A 98 5.41 9.03 -17.69
CA TYR A 98 5.26 7.93 -16.76
C TYR A 98 5.81 6.62 -17.32
N VAL A 99 6.53 5.88 -16.48
CA VAL A 99 6.84 4.47 -16.73
C VAL A 99 5.64 3.62 -16.28
N ALA A 100 5.31 2.59 -17.06
CA ALA A 100 4.28 1.63 -16.67
C ALA A 100 4.62 0.98 -15.33
N MET A 101 3.66 0.99 -14.40
CA MET A 101 3.81 0.40 -13.07
C MET A 101 2.50 -0.25 -12.63
N ALA A 102 2.62 -1.26 -11.78
CA ALA A 102 1.48 -1.88 -11.12
C ALA A 102 1.78 -2.00 -9.63
N GLN A 103 0.76 -1.79 -8.80
CA GLN A 103 0.83 -1.90 -7.36
C GLN A 103 -0.42 -2.58 -6.85
N ILE A 104 -0.21 -3.51 -5.93
CA ILE A 104 -1.29 -4.08 -5.12
C ILE A 104 -1.41 -3.18 -3.89
N GLN A 105 -2.51 -2.47 -3.76
CA GLN A 105 -2.79 -1.71 -2.55
C GLN A 105 -3.38 -2.64 -1.49
N ASP A 106 -3.01 -2.41 -0.23
CA ASP A 106 -3.61 -3.16 0.86
C ASP A 106 -5.08 -2.74 1.00
N ALA A 107 -5.98 -3.64 0.61
CA ALA A 107 -7.43 -3.45 0.66
C ALA A 107 -7.98 -3.24 2.08
N TRP A 108 -7.17 -3.48 3.11
CA TRP A 108 -7.57 -3.34 4.50
C TRP A 108 -7.47 -1.93 5.08
N GLN A 109 -7.11 -0.94 4.27
CA GLN A 109 -7.12 0.44 4.71
C GLN A 109 -8.58 0.91 4.97
N PRO A 110 -8.85 1.50 6.15
CA PRO A 110 -10.16 2.05 6.48
C PRO A 110 -10.44 3.24 5.56
N ALA A 111 -11.62 3.28 4.94
CA ALA A 111 -12.05 4.42 4.12
C ALA A 111 -12.68 5.51 5.01
N HIS A 112 -13.31 5.09 6.11
CA HIS A 112 -13.96 5.96 7.08
C HIS A 112 -13.50 5.63 8.50
N THR A 113 -13.67 6.56 9.45
CA THR A 113 -13.26 6.35 10.84
C THR A 113 -14.02 5.18 11.47
N GLU A 114 -15.27 4.97 11.08
CA GLU A 114 -16.11 3.86 11.54
C GLU A 114 -15.56 2.49 11.13
N ASP A 115 -14.80 2.41 10.03
CA ASP A 115 -14.17 1.18 9.57
C ASP A 115 -13.11 0.67 10.56
N LEU A 116 -12.52 1.56 11.39
CA LEU A 116 -11.49 1.21 12.38
C LEU A 116 -12.02 0.27 13.46
N ASP A 117 -13.30 0.39 13.81
CA ASP A 117 -13.95 -0.47 14.81
C ASP A 117 -14.65 -1.66 14.16
N GLN A 118 -15.39 -1.40 13.08
CA GLN A 118 -16.32 -2.38 12.51
C GLN A 118 -15.59 -3.49 11.75
N ARG A 119 -14.54 -3.17 10.98
CA ARG A 119 -13.85 -4.18 10.18
C ARG A 119 -13.11 -5.22 11.03
N PRO A 120 -12.36 -4.84 12.09
CA PRO A 120 -11.76 -5.82 12.99
C PRO A 120 -12.80 -6.62 13.76
N ALA A 121 -13.90 -6.00 14.19
CA ALA A 121 -15.00 -6.69 14.86
C ALA A 121 -15.56 -7.82 13.97
N ASN A 122 -15.79 -7.54 12.68
CA ASN A 122 -16.32 -8.51 11.71
C ASN A 122 -15.43 -9.74 11.48
N LEU A 123 -14.15 -9.70 11.86
CA LEU A 123 -13.26 -10.87 11.81
C LEU A 123 -13.47 -11.84 12.97
N THR A 124 -14.15 -11.39 14.01
CA THR A 124 -14.46 -12.23 15.15
C THR A 124 -15.82 -12.91 14.92
N PRO A 125 -15.94 -14.23 15.13
CA PRO A 125 -17.22 -14.93 15.01
C PRO A 125 -18.26 -14.37 15.99
N PHE A 126 -17.80 -13.71 17.06
CA PHE A 126 -18.62 -13.11 18.10
C PHE A 126 -19.31 -11.81 17.66
N ALA A 127 -18.86 -11.11 16.62
CA ALA A 127 -19.54 -9.91 16.14
C ALA A 127 -20.93 -10.20 15.55
N GLN A 128 -21.13 -11.41 15.01
CA GLN A 128 -22.45 -11.83 14.51
C GLN A 128 -23.42 -12.22 15.65
N LEU A 129 -22.88 -12.60 16.81
CA LEU A 129 -23.70 -12.97 17.97
C LEU A 129 -24.48 -11.77 18.51
N ASP A 130 -23.89 -10.58 18.47
CA ASP A 130 -24.57 -9.36 18.88
C ASP A 130 -25.78 -9.07 17.98
N LYS A 131 -25.65 -9.29 16.67
CA LYS A 131 -26.74 -9.17 15.68
C LYS A 131 -27.84 -10.22 15.86
N LEU A 132 -27.49 -11.42 16.33
CA LEU A 132 -28.43 -12.50 16.62
C LEU A 132 -29.18 -12.30 17.95
N GLY A 133 -28.94 -11.19 18.66
CA GLY A 133 -29.70 -10.83 19.86
C GLY A 133 -29.18 -11.47 21.14
N ILE A 134 -27.92 -11.90 21.19
CA ILE A 134 -27.30 -12.41 22.43
C ILE A 134 -27.34 -11.38 23.56
N ALA A 135 -27.33 -10.08 23.24
CA ALA A 135 -27.53 -9.02 24.23
C ALA A 135 -28.84 -9.18 25.04
N ASN A 136 -29.91 -9.70 24.42
CA ASN A 136 -31.16 -9.97 25.15
C ASN A 136 -31.04 -11.18 26.08
N LEU A 137 -30.27 -12.18 25.67
CA LEU A 137 -30.01 -13.39 26.45
C LEU A 137 -29.07 -13.08 27.63
N GLN A 138 -28.03 -12.28 27.38
CA GLN A 138 -27.16 -11.70 28.40
C GLN A 138 -27.96 -10.90 29.42
N ARG A 139 -28.88 -10.04 28.99
CA ARG A 139 -29.74 -9.27 29.90
C ARG A 139 -30.63 -10.16 30.78
N LEU A 140 -31.08 -11.30 30.26
CA LEU A 140 -31.90 -12.25 31.00
C LEU A 140 -31.06 -13.04 32.02
N VAL A 141 -29.83 -13.42 31.64
CA VAL A 141 -28.87 -14.07 32.53
C VAL A 141 -28.35 -13.10 33.59
N SER A 142 -28.10 -11.84 33.25
CA SER A 142 -27.59 -10.81 34.17
C SER A 142 -28.61 -10.37 35.21
N TRP A 143 -29.87 -10.80 35.12
CA TRP A 143 -30.84 -10.63 36.19
C TRP A 143 -30.50 -11.46 37.44
N LEU A 144 -29.72 -12.54 37.29
CA LEU A 144 -29.22 -13.33 38.40
C LEU A 144 -28.00 -12.63 39.03
N HIS A 145 -28.00 -12.54 40.36
CA HIS A 145 -27.05 -11.73 41.15
C HIS A 145 -25.57 -12.17 41.04
N PHE A 146 -25.31 -13.38 40.54
CA PHE A 146 -23.94 -13.90 40.33
C PHE A 146 -23.45 -13.77 38.88
N SER A 147 -24.24 -13.18 38.00
CA SER A 147 -23.95 -13.04 36.57
C SER A 147 -24.09 -11.60 36.07
N GLU A 148 -23.95 -10.62 36.96
CA GLU A 148 -23.88 -9.20 36.62
C GLU A 148 -22.72 -8.91 35.66
N GLU A 149 -21.61 -9.65 35.77
CA GLU A 149 -20.46 -9.63 34.84
C GLU A 149 -20.82 -10.01 33.39
N PHE A 150 -21.95 -10.70 33.17
CA PHE A 150 -22.44 -11.06 31.84
C PHE A 150 -23.40 -10.03 31.25
N ALA A 151 -23.65 -8.92 31.95
CA ALA A 151 -24.46 -7.83 31.43
C ALA A 151 -23.91 -7.36 30.07
N PRO A 152 -24.78 -6.95 29.13
CA PRO A 152 -24.35 -6.50 27.80
C PRO A 152 -23.33 -5.34 27.85
N ASP A 153 -23.38 -4.57 28.92
CA ASP A 153 -22.59 -3.36 29.18
C ASP A 153 -21.16 -3.71 29.60
N GLU A 154 -20.99 -4.82 30.33
CA GLU A 154 -19.72 -5.32 30.90
C GLU A 154 -19.03 -6.31 29.95
N LEU A 155 -19.79 -7.25 29.36
CA LEU A 155 -19.28 -8.24 28.41
C LEU A 155 -19.80 -7.95 27.00
N ARG A 156 -19.02 -7.17 26.26
CA ARG A 156 -19.33 -6.79 24.87
C ARG A 156 -18.70 -7.79 23.89
N TRP A 157 -19.52 -8.60 23.24
CA TRP A 157 -19.06 -9.55 22.24
C TRP A 157 -18.58 -8.86 20.96
N GLY A 158 -17.41 -9.26 20.45
CA GLY A 158 -16.86 -8.73 19.21
C GLY A 158 -16.47 -7.24 19.27
N TRP A 159 -16.42 -6.64 20.46
CA TRP A 159 -15.96 -5.26 20.63
C TRP A 159 -14.47 -5.15 20.30
N SER A 160 -14.12 -4.20 19.43
CA SER A 160 -12.76 -3.80 19.10
C SER A 160 -12.53 -2.40 19.65
N ASN A 161 -11.35 -2.15 20.21
CA ASN A 161 -10.97 -0.83 20.70
C ASN A 161 -10.22 -0.06 19.63
N ASN A 162 -10.87 0.90 18.95
CA ASN A 162 -10.20 1.85 18.05
C ASN A 162 -9.09 2.69 18.72
N GLU A 163 -9.12 2.88 20.05
CA GLU A 163 -8.11 3.64 20.79
C GLU A 163 -6.86 2.81 21.15
N ALA A 164 -6.80 1.52 20.76
CA ALA A 164 -5.63 0.68 21.00
C ALA A 164 -4.34 1.22 20.35
N THR A 165 -4.50 2.07 19.32
CA THR A 165 -3.43 2.90 18.76
C THR A 165 -3.70 4.36 19.14
N PRO A 166 -2.82 5.02 19.91
CA PRO A 166 -3.08 6.39 20.33
C PRO A 166 -3.06 7.33 19.13
N THR A 167 -4.24 7.76 18.70
CA THR A 167 -4.51 8.75 17.64
C THR A 167 -3.78 10.08 17.84
N ALA A 168 -3.27 10.34 19.04
CA ALA A 168 -2.62 11.59 19.42
C ALA A 168 -1.08 11.63 19.30
N VAL A 169 -0.39 10.54 18.93
CA VAL A 169 1.10 10.49 19.08
C VAL A 169 1.88 10.95 17.84
N LEU A 170 1.30 11.00 16.63
CA LEU A 170 2.10 11.29 15.41
C LEU A 170 1.83 12.63 14.69
N CYS A 171 0.66 13.27 14.82
CA CYS A 171 0.41 14.58 14.18
C CYS A 171 0.85 15.78 15.05
N ARG A 172 1.46 15.58 16.24
CA ARG A 172 1.86 16.68 17.13
C ARG A 172 3.29 17.21 16.92
N GLN A 173 4.07 16.61 16.02
CA GLN A 173 5.45 17.03 15.74
C GLN A 173 5.68 17.66 14.37
N SER A 174 4.69 17.71 13.48
CA SER A 174 4.76 18.55 12.28
C SER A 174 3.38 19.10 11.96
N ASN A 175 3.28 20.42 11.83
CA ASN A 175 2.05 21.18 11.53
C ASN A 175 1.51 20.95 10.11
N SER A 176 1.43 19.71 9.65
CA SER A 176 0.80 19.34 8.39
C SER A 176 0.35 17.89 8.46
N CYS A 177 -0.94 17.73 8.68
CA CYS A 177 -1.75 16.67 8.11
C CYS A 177 -2.71 17.45 7.16
#